data_AF-A0AAC8YPB6-F1
#
_entry.id   AF-A0AAC8YPB6-F1
#
_cell.length_a   1.000
_cell.length_b   1.000
_cell.length_c   1.000
_cell.angle_alpha   90.00
_cell.angle_beta   90.00
_cell.angle_gamma   90.00
#
_symmetry.space_group_name_H-M   'P 1'
#
loop_
_entity.id
_entity.type
_entity.pdbx_description
1 polymer ?
#
loop_
_entity_poly.entity_id
_entity_poly.type
_entity_poly.pdbx_seq_one_letter_code
_entity_poly.pdbx_strand_id
1 'polypeptide(L)' 'MRFGVNALSPLVAAALLAATAMAGAQSAPSAPALVLELNAAQPSDKGCRFTFVVTNNLGAELSKAA' A
#
# COMPACT_ATOMS: atom_id res chain seq x y z
N MET A 1 -11.20 -48.04 25.12
CA MET A 1 -11.87 -46.77 25.47
C MET A 1 -11.36 -45.72 24.49
N ARG A 2 -12.22 -45.22 23.59
CA ARG A 2 -11.87 -44.29 22.52
C ARG A 2 -12.00 -42.86 23.05
N PHE A 3 -10.94 -42.05 22.92
CA PHE A 3 -10.93 -40.64 23.29
C PHE A 3 -12.00 -39.88 22.48
N GLY A 4 -13.04 -39.42 23.18
CA GLY A 4 -14.07 -38.56 22.61
C GLY A 4 -13.50 -37.16 22.41
N VAL A 5 -13.09 -36.86 21.18
CA VAL A 5 -12.71 -35.51 20.78
C VAL A 5 -14.00 -34.69 20.72
N ASN A 6 -14.24 -33.89 21.76
CA ASN A 6 -15.38 -33.00 21.87
C ASN A 6 -15.38 -32.07 20.65
N ALA A 7 -16.41 -32.18 19.79
CA ALA A 7 -16.50 -31.43 18.55
C ALA A 7 -16.60 -29.93 18.85
N LEU A 8 -15.47 -29.23 18.80
CA LEU A 8 -15.42 -27.77 18.79
C LEU A 8 -16.25 -27.30 17.60
N SER A 9 -17.38 -26.67 17.89
CA SER A 9 -18.31 -26.19 16.86
C SER A 9 -17.60 -25.24 15.90
N PRO A 10 -17.79 -25.38 14.58
CA PRO A 10 -17.11 -24.57 13.56
C PRO A 10 -17.39 -23.06 13.71
N LEU A 11 -18.49 -22.70 14.38
CA LEU A 11 -18.85 -21.33 14.73
C LEU A 11 -17.85 -20.68 15.69
N VAL A 12 -17.31 -21.45 16.65
CA VAL A 12 -16.32 -20.95 17.62
C VAL A 12 -15.00 -20.68 16.91
N ALA A 13 -14.56 -21.59 16.02
CA ALA A 13 -13.36 -21.39 15.22
C ALA A 13 -13.49 -20.13 14.34
N ALA A 14 -14.63 -19.93 13.67
CA ALA A 14 -14.86 -18.74 12.84
C ALA A 14 -14.84 -17.43 13.65
N ALA A 15 -15.35 -17.41 14.88
CA ALA A 15 -15.33 -16.24 15.74
C ALA A 15 -13.91 -15.85 16.19
N LEU A 16 -13.03 -16.82 16.43
CA LEU A 16 -11.63 -16.55 16.77
C LEU A 16 -10.81 -16.00 15.59
N LEU A 17 -11.11 -16.41 14.35
CA LEU A 17 -10.43 -15.87 13.17
C LEU A 17 -10.85 -14.43 12.83
N ALA A 18 -12.08 -14.03 13.18
CA ALA A 18 -12.55 -12.65 12.96
C ALA A 18 -11.91 -11.64 13.92
N ALA A 19 -11.44 -12.09 15.10
CA ALA A 19 -10.85 -11.22 16.12
C ALA A 19 -9.42 -10.75 15.81
N THR A 20 -8.71 -11.41 14.88
CA THR A 20 -7.32 -11.07 14.52
C THR A 20 -7.22 -10.07 13.36
N ALA A 21 -8.33 -9.75 12.70
CA ALA A 21 -8.35 -8.90 11.50
C ALA A 21 -8.30 -7.38 11.79
N MET A 22 -8.38 -6.96 13.05
CA MET A 22 -8.33 -5.54 13.44
C MET A 22 -6.93 -5.13 13.91
N ALA A 23 -5.91 -5.47 13.14
CA ALA A 23 -4.63 -4.77 13.22
C ALA A 23 -4.74 -3.50 12.36
N GLY A 24 -5.14 -2.38 12.96
CA GLY A 24 -5.09 -1.09 12.29
C GLY A 24 -3.65 -0.79 11.90
N ALA A 25 -3.34 -0.83 10.60
CA ALA A 25 -2.05 -0.40 10.10
C ALA A 25 -1.92 1.10 10.40
N GLN A 26 -1.17 1.45 11.43
CA GLN A 26 -0.81 2.84 11.72
C GLN A 26 0.09 3.31 10.59
N SER A 27 -0.47 3.95 9.58
CA SER A 27 0.31 4.62 8.54
C SER A 27 1.13 5.70 9.22
N ALA A 28 2.43 5.47 9.36
CA ALA A 28 3.36 6.50 9.77
C ALA A 28 3.22 7.70 8.82
N PRO A 29 3.29 8.95 9.32
CA PRO A 29 3.26 10.12 8.46
C PRO A 29 4.35 9.96 7.40
N SER A 30 3.96 10.06 6.13
CA SER A 30 4.87 9.91 5.00
C SER A 30 6.02 10.89 5.13
N ALA A 31 7.25 10.38 5.10
CA ALA A 31 8.45 11.20 5.16
C ALA A 31 8.47 12.23 4.01
N PRO A 32 9.10 13.40 4.20
CA PRO A 32 9.26 14.39 3.14
C PRO A 32 9.89 13.73 1.91
N ALA A 33 9.24 13.86 0.76
CA ALA A 33 9.63 13.17 -0.46
C ALA A 33 9.28 13.97 -1.71
N LEU A 34 10.00 13.70 -2.79
CA LEU A 34 9.60 14.09 -4.14
C LEU A 34 8.89 12.89 -4.77
N VAL A 35 7.62 13.04 -5.11
CA VAL A 35 6.83 11.96 -5.73
C VAL A 35 6.85 12.13 -7.24
N LEU A 36 7.29 11.09 -7.96
CA LEU A 36 7.30 11.05 -9.42
C LEU A 36 6.23 10.07 -9.90
N GLU A 37 5.22 10.59 -10.58
CA GLU A 37 4.15 9.79 -11.15
C GLU A 37 4.19 9.80 -12.67
N LEU A 38 4.09 8.64 -13.30
CA LEU A 38 3.92 8.53 -14.74
C LEU A 38 2.47 8.89 -15.10
N ASN A 39 2.28 10.04 -15.73
CA ASN A 39 0.97 10.54 -16.12
C ASN A 39 0.55 10.04 -17.51
N ALA A 40 1.49 9.89 -18.44
CA ALA A 40 1.19 9.38 -19.77
C ALA A 40 2.38 8.70 -20.44
N ALA A 41 2.08 7.72 -21.28
CA ALA A 41 3.01 7.13 -22.25
C ALA A 41 2.38 7.20 -23.64
N GLN A 42 2.95 8.01 -24.52
CA GLN A 42 2.40 8.29 -25.85
C GLN A 42 3.38 7.81 -26.93
N PRO A 43 2.93 7.03 -27.92
CA PRO A 43 3.76 6.70 -29.07
C PRO A 43 4.23 7.95 -29.84
N SER A 44 5.37 7.82 -30.51
CA SER A 44 5.95 8.82 -31.42
C SER A 44 6.78 8.14 -32.51
N ASP A 45 7.14 8.87 -33.56
CA ASP A 45 7.78 8.30 -34.76
C ASP A 45 9.12 7.58 -34.50
N LYS A 46 9.83 7.96 -33.43
CA LYS A 46 11.15 7.40 -33.05
C LYS A 46 11.15 6.74 -31.67
N GLY A 47 9.98 6.49 -31.07
CA GLY A 47 9.89 5.88 -29.73
C GLY A 47 8.62 6.27 -28.99
N CYS A 48 8.70 6.44 -27.68
CA CYS A 48 7.58 6.90 -26.88
C CYS A 48 7.97 8.14 -26.06
N ARG A 49 6.99 9.00 -25.84
CA ARG A 49 7.07 10.17 -24.96
C ARG A 49 6.38 9.84 -23.66
N PHE A 50 7.11 9.97 -22.57
CA PHE A 50 6.56 9.91 -21.23
C PHE A 50 6.28 11.31 -20.72
N THR A 51 5.16 11.44 -20.01
CA THR A 51 4.83 12.64 -19.24
C THR A 51 4.79 12.25 -17.79
N PHE A 52 5.49 13.00 -16.96
CA PHE A 52 5.50 12.80 -15.52
C PHE A 52 4.91 14.01 -14.81
N VAL A 53 4.23 13.74 -13.70
CA VAL A 53 3.88 14.76 -12.72
C VAL A 53 4.81 14.58 -11.53
N VAL A 54 5.46 15.67 -11.13
CA VAL A 54 6.35 15.71 -9.98
C VAL A 54 5.66 16.48 -8.86
N THR A 55 5.44 15.84 -7.73
CA THR A 55 4.89 16.49 -6.53
C THR A 55 5.99 16.69 -5.50
N ASN A 56 6.31 17.94 -5.18
CA ASN A 56 7.31 18.31 -4.17
C ASN A 56 6.68 18.38 -2.77
N ASN A 57 6.89 17.33 -1.98
CA ASN A 57 6.46 17.26 -0.58
C ASN A 57 7.65 17.39 0.40
N LEU A 58 8.75 18.06 0.00
CA LEU A 58 9.94 18.24 0.84
C LEU A 58 9.78 19.34 1.90
N GLY A 59 8.69 20.12 1.84
CA GLY A 59 8.44 21.24 2.76
C GLY A 59 9.22 22.52 2.45
N ALA A 60 9.95 22.55 1.33
CA ALA A 60 10.64 23.73 0.81
C ALA A 60 10.61 23.75 -0.73
N GLU A 61 10.79 24.93 -1.31
CA GLU A 61 10.86 25.12 -2.77
C GLU A 61 12.17 24.52 -3.35
N LEU A 62 12.10 24.01 -4.58
CA LEU A 62 13.22 23.37 -5.27
C LEU A 62 13.75 24.29 -6.39
N SER A 63 14.69 25.16 -6.05
CA SER A 63 15.28 26.10 -7.01
C SER A 63 16.33 25.48 -7.94
N LYS A 64 16.95 24.36 -7.55
CA LYS A 64 17.96 23.66 -8.36
C LYS A 64 18.08 22.18 -7.97
N ALA A 65 18.32 21.31 -8.97
CA ALA A 65 18.78 19.94 -8.80
C ALA A 65 20.25 19.79 -9.26
N ALA A 66 20.95 18.75 -8.78
CA ALA A 66 22.37 18.51 -9.05
C ALA A 66 22.62 18.19 -10.53
#